data_AF-A0A8X8BXR3-F1
#
_entry.id   AF-A0A8X8BXR3-F1
#
_cell.length_a   1.000
_cell.length_b   1.000
_cell.length_c   1.000
_cell.angle_alpha   90.00
_cell.angle_beta   90.00
_cell.angle_gamma   90.00
#
_symmetry.space_group_name_H-M   'P 1'
#
loop_
_entity.id
_entity.type
_entity.pdbx_description
1 polymer ?
#
loop_
_entity_poly.entity_id
_entity_poly.type
_entity_poly.pdbx_seq_one_letter_code
_entity_poly.pdbx_strand_id
1 'polypeptide(L)'
;MPHSRVQLVVTGDDFGYCPRRNRGIVDCFLHGAISNVSLLVNAAFAKDAAELAKRHNIPIGLHANLSEGLPICEKLQKGSSLLNQDGFFHGKMGFRKMLQEMQLNMSEVEQELTAQVELFQELTGHLPHHMDGHQHVHVLPEVRDIFARVLSSHQIKFTRVPIELGLHGCSWVEPHLKDFYLQVEKDSLNSVEVFIKHDIRWPDAYIGLTTMGKNMSVSRLKNALQCSMDTILRREIRADATAPSLIGTPLQPRCVTMELMVHPGYPSLPEEGGCGEGPDDFSQSPERLHEFHTLNSSELLEFYKKKNLQICAFKDLYKPPFSLLKSVSLNSRDISGSTVLEAYPPISCEPPNLTEIAQCCGASIGEERFTDLDFANNPVIFAVSRKALIRALETLRSLSVLDKNQDPGLLGTAISSVSVCGESVDLVDKFTYLGSDIHVSEDSSYEICRWIEGAWGSHEVAGKGCVALMLSLQKDKGPSC
;
A
#
# COMPACT_ATOMS: atom_id res chain seq x y z
N MET A 1 -27.74 4.86 12.10
CA MET A 1 -27.12 4.36 10.84
C MET A 1 -27.00 2.84 10.98
N PRO A 2 -27.42 2.02 10.01
CA PRO A 2 -27.11 0.59 10.09
C PRO A 2 -25.59 0.42 10.13
N HIS A 3 -25.08 -0.29 11.13
CA HIS A 3 -23.65 -0.61 11.22
C HIS A 3 -23.22 -1.36 9.95
N SER A 4 -22.04 -1.03 9.42
CA SER A 4 -21.50 -1.79 8.28
C SER A 4 -21.39 -3.26 8.65
N ARG A 5 -21.72 -4.13 7.69
CA ARG A 5 -21.54 -5.58 7.84
C ARG A 5 -20.11 -6.02 7.53
N VAL A 6 -19.25 -5.11 7.07
CA VAL A 6 -17.87 -5.43 6.66
C VAL A 6 -16.90 -4.39 7.20
N GLN A 7 -15.98 -4.83 8.05
CA GLN A 7 -14.84 -4.07 8.54
C GLN A 7 -13.61 -4.44 7.71
N LEU A 8 -12.96 -3.43 7.12
CA LEU A 8 -11.74 -3.59 6.34
C LEU A 8 -10.58 -2.86 7.04
N VAL A 9 -9.53 -3.60 7.35
CA VAL A 9 -8.23 -3.07 7.75
C VAL A 9 -7.36 -2.99 6.51
N VAL A 10 -6.86 -1.80 6.19
CA VAL A 10 -5.86 -1.64 5.11
C VAL A 10 -4.52 -1.36 5.78
N THR A 11 -3.63 -2.35 5.77
CA THR A 11 -2.36 -2.33 6.50
C THR A 11 -1.21 -1.97 5.57
N GLY A 12 -0.58 -0.81 5.81
CA GLY A 12 0.68 -0.43 5.19
C GLY A 12 1.86 -1.14 5.86
N ASP A 13 2.47 -2.08 5.14
CA ASP A 13 3.61 -2.85 5.61
C ASP A 13 4.94 -2.08 5.45
N ASP A 14 5.92 -2.52 6.23
CA ASP A 14 7.29 -2.04 6.29
C ASP A 14 7.49 -0.58 6.73
N PHE A 15 6.65 -0.07 7.61
CA PHE A 15 6.87 1.24 8.20
C PHE A 15 8.18 1.23 9.02
N GLY A 16 8.96 2.30 8.96
CA GLY A 16 10.28 2.38 9.60
C GLY A 16 11.47 2.10 8.67
N TYR A 17 11.24 1.63 7.44
CA TYR A 17 12.33 1.21 6.54
C TYR A 17 13.25 2.35 6.09
N CYS A 18 12.67 3.47 5.63
CA CYS A 18 13.39 4.66 5.17
C CYS A 18 12.49 5.90 5.24
N PRO A 19 13.03 7.14 5.19
CA PRO A 19 12.22 8.37 5.29
C PRO A 19 11.20 8.49 4.17
N ARG A 20 11.58 8.10 2.95
CA ARG A 20 10.71 8.15 1.77
C ARG A 20 9.52 7.20 1.89
N ARG A 21 9.76 5.97 2.37
CA ARG A 21 8.69 5.01 2.65
C ARG A 21 7.80 5.49 3.78
N ASN A 22 8.39 5.97 4.88
CA ASN A 22 7.64 6.51 6.01
C ASN A 22 6.69 7.63 5.56
N ARG A 23 7.22 8.60 4.80
CA ARG A 23 6.43 9.69 4.24
C ARG A 23 5.29 9.18 3.35
N GLY A 24 5.58 8.27 2.43
CA GLY A 24 4.55 7.74 1.53
C GLY A 24 3.43 6.98 2.25
N ILE A 25 3.76 6.22 3.31
CA ILE A 25 2.78 5.56 4.17
C ILE A 25 1.94 6.59 4.93
N VAL A 26 2.56 7.62 5.52
CA VAL A 26 1.85 8.73 6.19
C VAL A 26 0.92 9.44 5.21
N ASP A 27 1.38 9.77 4.02
CA ASP A 27 0.57 10.42 3.00
C ASP A 27 -0.63 9.54 2.62
N CYS A 28 -0.44 8.23 2.40
CA CYS A 28 -1.56 7.31 2.17
C CYS A 28 -2.57 7.28 3.33
N PHE A 29 -2.11 7.32 4.57
CA PHE A 29 -2.99 7.34 5.74
C PHE A 29 -3.79 8.65 5.81
N LEU A 30 -3.14 9.80 5.58
CA LEU A 30 -3.78 11.11 5.61
C LEU A 30 -4.84 11.29 4.51
N HIS A 31 -4.68 10.61 3.36
CA HIS A 31 -5.68 10.55 2.31
C HIS A 31 -6.80 9.53 2.57
N GLY A 32 -6.74 8.76 3.67
CA GLY A 32 -7.71 7.73 4.03
C GLY A 32 -7.62 6.46 3.17
N ALA A 33 -6.53 6.28 2.43
CA ALA A 33 -6.29 5.12 1.57
C ALA A 33 -5.84 3.89 2.36
N ILE A 34 -5.14 4.10 3.48
CA ILE A 34 -4.81 3.06 4.46
C ILE A 34 -5.34 3.44 5.85
N SER A 35 -5.47 2.47 6.76
CA SER A 35 -6.03 2.68 8.10
C SER A 35 -5.17 2.17 9.23
N ASN A 36 -4.14 1.39 8.92
CA ASN A 36 -3.29 0.72 9.87
C ASN A 36 -1.88 0.55 9.28
N VAL A 37 -0.85 0.43 10.10
CA VAL A 37 0.54 0.19 9.64
C VAL A 37 1.25 -0.87 10.49
N SER A 38 2.20 -1.57 9.90
CA SER A 38 3.08 -2.54 10.59
C SER A 38 4.52 -2.01 10.61
N LEU A 39 5.09 -1.84 11.81
CA LEU A 39 6.41 -1.25 12.05
C LEU A 39 7.52 -2.29 12.10
N LEU A 40 8.54 -2.14 11.28
CA LEU A 40 9.81 -2.85 11.40
C LEU A 40 10.66 -2.16 12.47
N VAL A 41 10.73 -2.72 13.68
CA VAL A 41 11.45 -2.09 14.79
C VAL A 41 12.98 -2.15 14.64
N ASN A 42 13.49 -3.10 13.85
CA ASN A 42 14.91 -3.21 13.53
C ASN A 42 15.32 -2.40 12.27
N ALA A 43 14.39 -1.65 11.68
CA ALA A 43 14.69 -0.80 10.55
C ALA A 43 15.34 0.52 10.96
N ALA A 44 16.17 1.07 10.06
CA ALA A 44 16.99 2.26 10.32
C ALA A 44 16.18 3.50 10.73
N PHE A 45 14.91 3.60 10.33
CA PHE A 45 14.03 4.73 10.60
C PHE A 45 12.80 4.34 11.44
N ALA A 46 12.91 3.26 12.23
CA ALA A 46 11.83 2.80 13.12
C ALA A 46 11.39 3.86 14.13
N LYS A 47 12.35 4.60 14.71
CA LYS A 47 12.06 5.68 15.67
C LYS A 47 11.28 6.83 15.03
N ASP A 48 11.72 7.28 13.86
CA ASP A 48 11.01 8.31 13.09
C ASP A 48 9.59 7.87 12.73
N ALA A 49 9.43 6.62 12.27
CA ALA A 49 8.12 6.04 12.00
C ALA A 49 7.20 6.03 13.25
N ALA A 50 7.71 5.62 14.42
CA ALA A 50 6.93 5.66 15.65
C ALA A 50 6.51 7.09 16.04
N GLU A 51 7.39 8.08 15.86
CA GLU A 51 7.08 9.50 16.09
C GLU A 51 6.02 10.03 15.10
N LEU A 52 6.11 9.63 13.83
CA LEU A 52 5.12 9.95 12.80
C LEU A 52 3.76 9.32 13.10
N ALA A 53 3.73 8.04 13.52
CA ALA A 53 2.49 7.38 13.93
C ALA A 53 1.81 8.13 15.07
N LYS A 54 2.58 8.51 16.09
CA LYS A 54 2.08 9.31 17.21
C LYS A 54 1.57 10.67 16.77
N ARG A 55 2.32 11.39 15.92
CA ARG A 55 1.95 12.72 15.42
C ARG A 55 0.63 12.71 14.66
N HIS A 56 0.42 11.70 13.81
CA HIS A 56 -0.75 11.60 12.94
C HIS A 56 -1.84 10.66 13.47
N ASN A 57 -1.68 10.13 14.69
CA ASN A 57 -2.58 9.15 15.32
C ASN A 57 -2.81 7.88 14.45
N ILE A 58 -1.77 7.44 13.76
CA ILE A 58 -1.81 6.25 12.90
C ILE A 58 -1.88 5.00 13.78
N PRO A 59 -2.91 4.15 13.64
CA PRO A 59 -2.93 2.85 14.29
C PRO A 59 -1.76 1.98 13.81
N ILE A 60 -0.98 1.48 14.77
CA ILE A 60 0.30 0.84 14.52
C ILE A 60 0.40 -0.50 15.27
N GLY A 61 1.02 -1.49 14.62
CA GLY A 61 1.42 -2.76 15.21
C GLY A 61 2.83 -3.16 14.76
N LEU A 62 3.28 -4.34 15.20
CA LEU A 62 4.65 -4.80 15.01
C LEU A 62 4.77 -5.70 13.77
N HIS A 63 5.67 -5.34 12.86
CA HIS A 63 6.08 -6.16 11.72
C HIS A 63 7.29 -7.00 12.12
N ALA A 64 7.05 -8.23 12.59
CA ALA A 64 8.11 -9.08 13.10
C ALA A 64 9.08 -9.48 11.98
N ASN A 65 10.37 -9.23 12.17
CA ASN A 65 11.39 -9.48 11.16
C ASN A 65 12.42 -10.51 11.65
N LEU A 66 12.61 -11.58 10.88
CA LEU A 66 13.62 -12.62 11.15
C LEU A 66 14.52 -12.86 9.94
N SER A 67 14.41 -12.02 8.92
CA SER A 67 15.00 -12.25 7.61
C SER A 67 15.92 -11.14 7.13
N GLU A 68 15.77 -9.91 7.58
CA GLU A 68 16.59 -8.78 7.09
C GLU A 68 17.28 -8.02 8.20
N GLY A 69 18.57 -7.73 8.03
CA GLY A 69 19.30 -6.88 8.95
C GLY A 69 19.79 -7.57 10.22
N LEU A 70 19.99 -6.78 11.26
CA LEU A 70 20.52 -7.26 12.55
C LEU A 70 19.39 -7.61 13.54
N PRO A 71 19.61 -8.59 14.44
CA PRO A 71 18.73 -8.85 15.57
C PRO A 71 18.72 -7.66 16.55
N ILE A 72 17.55 -7.39 17.13
CA ILE A 72 17.39 -6.45 18.25
C ILE A 72 18.02 -7.02 19.51
N CYS A 73 17.89 -8.34 19.74
CA CYS A 73 18.48 -8.96 20.92
C CYS A 73 20.01 -8.94 20.83
N GLU A 74 20.67 -8.13 21.66
CA GLU A 74 22.13 -7.96 21.65
C GLU A 74 22.90 -9.29 21.78
N LYS A 75 22.35 -10.24 22.55
CA LYS A 75 22.94 -11.58 22.74
C LYS A 75 23.00 -12.38 21.45
N LEU A 76 22.14 -12.09 20.49
CA LEU A 76 22.03 -12.80 19.21
C LEU A 76 22.87 -12.16 18.10
N GLN A 77 23.46 -10.98 18.32
CA GLN A 77 24.25 -10.29 17.29
C GLN A 77 25.57 -10.99 16.95
N LYS A 78 25.97 -12.03 17.70
CA LYS A 78 27.17 -12.84 17.42
C LYS A 78 26.93 -14.32 17.71
N GLY A 79 27.26 -15.18 16.75
CA GLY A 79 27.22 -16.63 16.92
C GLY A 79 25.82 -17.24 17.03
N SER A 80 24.77 -16.48 16.71
CA SER A 80 23.40 -16.98 16.64
C SER A 80 23.17 -17.80 15.37
N SER A 81 22.34 -18.84 15.49
CA SER A 81 21.83 -19.62 14.37
C SER A 81 21.00 -18.80 13.39
N LEU A 82 20.48 -17.64 13.80
CA LEU A 82 19.70 -16.74 12.96
C LEU A 82 20.56 -15.96 11.96
N LEU A 83 21.88 -15.96 12.15
CA LEU A 83 22.81 -15.14 11.37
C LEU A 83 23.54 -15.91 10.27
N ASN A 84 23.74 -15.23 9.15
CA ASN A 84 24.65 -15.63 8.08
C ASN A 84 26.11 -15.35 8.45
N GLN A 85 27.03 -15.60 7.51
CA GLN A 85 28.48 -15.42 7.74
C GLN A 85 28.90 -13.96 7.91
N ASP A 86 28.09 -13.02 7.39
CA ASP A 86 28.33 -11.57 7.46
C ASP A 86 27.74 -10.95 8.73
N GLY A 87 27.05 -11.74 9.56
CA GLY A 87 26.48 -11.31 10.84
C GLY A 87 25.08 -10.71 10.75
N PHE A 88 24.41 -10.82 9.59
CA PHE A 88 23.02 -10.41 9.39
C PHE A 88 22.09 -11.62 9.39
N PHE A 89 20.78 -11.41 9.48
CA PHE A 89 19.82 -12.48 9.26
C PHE A 89 20.04 -13.17 7.90
N HIS A 90 19.64 -14.45 7.79
CA HIS A 90 19.87 -15.27 6.60
C HIS A 90 19.17 -14.79 5.30
N GLY A 91 18.43 -13.69 5.31
CA GLY A 91 17.60 -13.29 4.18
C GLY A 91 16.30 -14.11 4.10
N LYS A 92 15.37 -13.65 3.27
CA LYS A 92 14.06 -14.29 3.04
C LYS A 92 14.14 -15.79 2.74
N MET A 93 15.01 -16.15 1.79
CA MET A 93 15.17 -17.53 1.33
C MET A 93 16.16 -18.31 2.19
N GLY A 94 17.22 -17.68 2.69
CA GLY A 94 18.16 -18.35 3.57
C GLY A 94 17.52 -18.75 4.90
N PHE A 95 16.71 -17.89 5.52
CA PHE A 95 16.00 -18.22 6.75
C PHE A 95 15.10 -19.46 6.57
N ARG A 96 14.34 -19.52 5.46
CA ARG A 96 13.50 -20.68 5.12
C ARG A 96 14.31 -21.94 4.89
N LYS A 97 15.47 -21.82 4.24
CA LYS A 97 16.38 -22.94 4.03
C LYS A 97 16.90 -23.48 5.36
N MET A 98 17.42 -22.61 6.23
CA MET A 98 17.93 -22.99 7.55
C MET A 98 16.85 -23.64 8.42
N LEU A 99 15.61 -23.15 8.32
CA LEU A 99 14.45 -23.76 8.98
C LEU A 99 14.16 -25.17 8.46
N GLN A 100 14.13 -25.37 7.14
CA GLN A 100 13.91 -26.69 6.52
C GLN A 100 15.02 -27.69 6.87
N GLU A 101 16.26 -27.22 7.02
CA GLU A 101 17.42 -28.02 7.41
C GLU A 101 17.52 -28.23 8.94
N MET A 102 16.56 -27.73 9.72
CA MET A 102 16.52 -27.79 11.18
C MET A 102 17.80 -27.20 11.83
N GLN A 103 18.35 -26.15 11.22
CA GLN A 103 19.57 -25.49 11.67
C GLN A 103 19.31 -24.22 12.50
N LEU A 104 18.04 -23.85 12.71
CA LEU A 104 17.66 -22.69 13.52
C LEU A 104 17.35 -23.11 14.96
N ASN A 105 17.85 -22.36 15.92
CA ASN A 105 17.54 -22.53 17.33
C ASN A 105 16.26 -21.75 17.68
N MET A 106 15.16 -22.46 17.93
CA MET A 106 13.87 -21.82 18.23
C MET A 106 13.87 -20.99 19.54
N SER A 107 14.81 -21.24 20.45
CA SER A 107 14.99 -20.37 21.63
C SER A 107 15.53 -18.99 21.25
N GLU A 108 16.34 -18.89 20.20
CA GLU A 108 16.85 -17.61 19.68
C GLU A 108 15.74 -16.85 18.94
N VAL A 109 14.87 -17.57 18.22
CA VAL A 109 13.66 -16.98 17.62
C VAL A 109 12.76 -16.37 18.70
N GLU A 110 12.56 -17.06 19.82
CA GLU A 110 11.74 -16.56 20.93
C GLU A 110 12.36 -15.32 21.58
N GLN A 111 13.69 -15.33 21.80
CA GLN A 111 14.43 -14.20 22.34
C GLN A 111 14.35 -12.98 21.42
N GLU A 112 14.51 -13.15 20.11
CA GLU A 112 14.45 -12.06 19.16
C GLU A 112 13.05 -11.47 19.04
N LEU A 113 12.01 -12.31 18.90
CA LEU A 113 10.63 -11.83 18.81
C LEU A 113 10.20 -11.09 20.09
N THR A 114 10.65 -11.57 21.26
CA THR A 114 10.41 -10.88 22.54
C THR A 114 11.11 -9.51 22.56
N ALA A 115 12.39 -9.45 22.16
CA ALA A 115 13.14 -8.20 22.10
C ALA A 115 12.51 -7.18 21.12
N GLN A 116 11.95 -7.64 20.00
CA GLN A 116 11.22 -6.77 19.07
C GLN A 116 9.92 -6.22 19.67
N VAL A 117 9.18 -7.02 20.45
CA VAL A 117 7.99 -6.54 21.17
C VAL A 117 8.36 -5.50 22.23
N GLU A 118 9.44 -5.75 22.99
CA GLU A 118 9.94 -4.82 24.00
C GLU A 118 10.38 -3.49 23.36
N LEU A 119 11.14 -3.53 22.26
CA LEU A 119 11.55 -2.33 21.54
C LEU A 119 10.34 -1.59 20.92
N PHE A 120 9.35 -2.31 20.38
CA PHE A 120 8.11 -1.70 19.92
C PHE A 120 7.45 -0.88 21.05
N GLN A 121 7.35 -1.48 22.23
CA GLN A 121 6.75 -0.84 23.40
C GLN A 121 7.56 0.38 23.86
N GLU A 122 8.88 0.31 23.80
CA GLU A 122 9.75 1.46 24.08
C GLU A 122 9.51 2.62 23.10
N LEU A 123 9.46 2.33 21.79
CA LEU A 123 9.30 3.34 20.75
C LEU A 123 7.91 3.99 20.75
N THR A 124 6.86 3.21 21.04
CA THR A 124 5.45 3.67 20.90
C THR A 124 4.79 4.01 22.24
N GLY A 125 5.33 3.52 23.36
CA GLY A 125 4.76 3.66 24.69
C GLY A 125 3.59 2.72 24.99
N HIS A 126 3.27 1.77 24.11
CA HIS A 126 2.21 0.78 24.30
C HIS A 126 2.55 -0.55 23.62
N LEU A 127 1.86 -1.63 24.00
CA LEU A 127 1.98 -2.92 23.30
C LEU A 127 1.33 -2.85 21.91
N PRO A 128 1.82 -3.62 20.92
CA PRO A 128 1.26 -3.58 19.57
C PRO A 128 -0.19 -4.11 19.56
N HIS A 129 -1.07 -3.45 18.78
CA HIS A 129 -2.47 -3.86 18.66
C HIS A 129 -2.63 -5.15 17.83
N HIS A 130 -1.72 -5.34 16.88
CA HIS A 130 -1.53 -6.56 16.11
C HIS A 130 -0.04 -6.80 15.90
N MET A 131 0.33 -8.04 15.64
CA MET A 131 1.67 -8.40 15.20
C MET A 131 1.53 -9.32 14.00
N ASP A 132 2.24 -9.00 12.92
CA ASP A 132 2.37 -9.85 11.72
C ASP A 132 3.86 -10.10 11.46
N GLY A 133 4.19 -10.79 10.36
CA GLY A 133 5.57 -11.12 10.02
C GLY A 133 5.97 -10.52 8.67
N HIS A 134 7.12 -9.85 8.66
CA HIS A 134 7.79 -9.46 7.43
C HIS A 134 8.04 -10.68 6.56
N GLN A 135 7.69 -10.59 5.28
CA GLN A 135 7.74 -11.72 4.34
C GLN A 135 6.98 -12.97 4.83
N HIS A 136 5.98 -12.79 5.71
CA HIS A 136 5.16 -13.85 6.31
C HIS A 136 5.95 -14.89 7.13
N VAL A 137 7.06 -14.50 7.77
CA VAL A 137 7.86 -15.43 8.60
C VAL A 137 7.08 -16.04 9.76
N HIS A 138 6.05 -15.35 10.26
CA HIS A 138 5.27 -15.72 11.44
C HIS A 138 4.37 -16.95 11.26
N VAL A 139 4.08 -17.36 10.02
CA VAL A 139 3.29 -18.58 9.74
C VAL A 139 4.15 -19.80 9.42
N LEU A 140 5.48 -19.62 9.31
CA LEU A 140 6.40 -20.69 8.97
C LEU A 140 6.37 -21.83 10.02
N PRO A 141 6.68 -23.08 9.62
CA PRO A 141 6.81 -24.20 10.56
C PRO A 141 7.71 -23.87 11.75
N GLU A 142 7.37 -24.37 12.94
CA GLU A 142 8.04 -24.09 14.23
C GLU A 142 7.97 -22.63 14.69
N VAL A 143 8.24 -21.66 13.81
CA VAL A 143 8.16 -20.22 14.08
C VAL A 143 6.75 -19.84 14.53
N ARG A 144 5.70 -20.38 13.90
CA ARG A 144 4.30 -20.10 14.30
C ARG A 144 3.98 -20.43 15.75
N ASP A 145 4.59 -21.49 16.30
CA ASP A 145 4.40 -21.89 17.69
C ASP A 145 5.08 -20.91 18.64
N ILE A 146 6.32 -20.51 18.31
CA ILE A 146 7.06 -19.50 19.07
C ILE A 146 6.35 -18.15 19.03
N PHE A 147 5.98 -17.71 17.82
CA PHE A 147 5.25 -16.49 17.57
C PHE A 147 3.95 -16.45 18.39
N ALA A 148 3.16 -17.53 18.36
CA ALA A 148 1.93 -17.62 19.14
C ALA A 148 2.16 -17.54 20.65
N ARG A 149 3.24 -18.15 21.17
CA ARG A 149 3.62 -18.02 22.58
C ARG A 149 3.94 -16.56 22.94
N VAL A 150 4.72 -15.87 22.12
CA VAL A 150 5.10 -14.47 22.32
C VAL A 150 3.88 -13.55 22.29
N LEU A 151 2.97 -13.73 21.33
CA LEU A 151 1.72 -12.96 21.28
C LEU A 151 0.89 -13.18 22.55
N SER A 152 0.74 -14.44 22.96
CA SER A 152 -0.04 -14.81 24.14
C SER A 152 0.55 -14.23 25.43
N SER A 153 1.87 -14.32 25.61
CA SER A 153 2.57 -13.81 26.81
C SER A 153 2.49 -12.29 26.94
N HIS A 154 2.49 -11.57 25.81
CA HIS A 154 2.35 -10.11 25.75
C HIS A 154 0.90 -9.64 25.59
N GLN A 155 -0.09 -10.54 25.62
CA GLN A 155 -1.51 -10.21 25.44
C GLN A 155 -1.82 -9.51 24.10
N ILE A 156 -1.02 -9.76 23.07
CA ILE A 156 -1.26 -9.31 21.70
C ILE A 156 -2.28 -10.27 21.09
N LYS A 157 -3.46 -9.76 20.76
CA LYS A 157 -4.63 -10.60 20.40
C LYS A 157 -4.86 -10.78 18.92
N PHE A 158 -4.20 -10.00 18.07
CA PHE A 158 -4.40 -10.05 16.63
C PHE A 158 -3.12 -10.34 15.86
N THR A 159 -3.25 -11.18 14.85
CA THR A 159 -2.25 -11.44 13.81
C THR A 159 -2.90 -11.46 12.43
N ARG A 160 -2.06 -11.45 11.41
CA ARG A 160 -2.41 -11.76 10.01
C ARG A 160 -2.36 -13.27 9.77
N VAL A 161 -3.31 -13.79 9.00
CA VAL A 161 -3.25 -15.17 8.44
C VAL A 161 -3.40 -15.06 6.91
N PRO A 162 -2.29 -15.15 6.14
CA PRO A 162 -2.29 -14.94 4.68
C PRO A 162 -2.93 -16.09 3.86
N ILE A 163 -4.24 -16.28 4.02
CA ILE A 163 -5.05 -17.17 3.18
C ILE A 163 -5.91 -16.28 2.27
N GLU A 164 -5.54 -16.20 0.98
CA GLU A 164 -6.21 -15.33 0.01
C GLU A 164 -7.23 -16.09 -0.83
N LEU A 165 -8.52 -15.78 -0.63
CA LEU A 165 -9.62 -16.42 -1.37
C LEU A 165 -9.49 -16.13 -2.87
N GLY A 166 -9.41 -17.19 -3.67
CA GLY A 166 -9.30 -17.10 -5.13
C GLY A 166 -7.86 -17.15 -5.67
N LEU A 167 -6.84 -17.23 -4.81
CA LEU A 167 -5.41 -17.32 -5.18
C LEU A 167 -5.15 -18.30 -6.35
N HIS A 168 -5.73 -19.50 -6.27
CA HIS A 168 -5.56 -20.57 -7.25
C HIS A 168 -6.04 -20.17 -8.66
N GLY A 169 -7.04 -19.30 -8.76
CA GLY A 169 -7.63 -18.83 -10.02
C GLY A 169 -6.96 -17.59 -10.62
N CYS A 170 -6.00 -16.97 -9.93
CA CYS A 170 -5.32 -15.78 -10.41
C CYS A 170 -4.30 -16.16 -11.51
N SER A 171 -4.65 -15.90 -12.77
CA SER A 171 -3.81 -16.18 -13.94
C SER A 171 -2.76 -15.10 -14.24
N TRP A 172 -2.88 -13.92 -13.62
CA TRP A 172 -1.94 -12.81 -13.77
C TRP A 172 -0.72 -12.91 -12.85
N VAL A 173 -0.72 -13.86 -11.92
CA VAL A 173 0.42 -14.10 -11.03
C VAL A 173 1.41 -15.00 -11.74
N GLU A 174 2.66 -14.54 -11.85
CA GLU A 174 3.76 -15.31 -12.43
C GLU A 174 3.92 -16.68 -11.74
N PRO A 175 4.20 -17.78 -12.47
CA PRO A 175 4.22 -19.13 -11.90
C PRO A 175 5.12 -19.27 -10.66
N HIS A 176 6.34 -18.72 -10.71
CA HIS A 176 7.28 -18.80 -9.58
C HIS A 176 6.80 -18.04 -8.33
N LEU A 177 6.11 -16.90 -8.51
CA LEU A 177 5.48 -16.17 -7.40
C LEU A 177 4.27 -16.94 -6.87
N LYS A 178 3.50 -17.56 -7.76
CA LYS A 178 2.33 -18.36 -7.39
C LYS A 178 2.73 -19.55 -6.52
N ASP A 179 3.79 -20.26 -6.86
CA ASP A 179 4.32 -21.36 -6.04
C ASP A 179 4.70 -20.88 -4.63
N PHE A 180 5.36 -19.72 -4.54
CA PHE A 180 5.68 -19.10 -3.25
C PHE A 180 4.41 -18.74 -2.46
N TYR A 181 3.41 -18.11 -3.10
CA TYR A 181 2.14 -17.75 -2.44
C TYR A 181 1.34 -18.97 -1.99
N LEU A 182 1.32 -20.04 -2.77
CA LEU A 182 0.68 -21.31 -2.38
C LEU A 182 1.37 -21.95 -1.17
N GLN A 183 2.70 -21.83 -1.08
CA GLN A 183 3.44 -22.27 0.10
C GLN A 183 3.11 -21.39 1.33
N VAL A 184 3.00 -20.07 1.17
CA VAL A 184 2.54 -19.16 2.23
C VAL A 184 1.12 -19.51 2.69
N GLU A 185 0.19 -19.76 1.77
CA GLU A 185 -1.19 -20.18 2.09
C GLU A 185 -1.20 -21.49 2.88
N LYS A 186 -0.41 -22.48 2.44
CA LYS A 186 -0.25 -23.76 3.15
C LYS A 186 0.29 -23.58 4.57
N ASP A 187 1.32 -22.77 4.74
CA ASP A 187 1.90 -22.48 6.06
C ASP A 187 0.91 -21.72 6.95
N SER A 188 0.13 -20.82 6.37
CA SER A 188 -0.95 -20.08 7.03
C SER A 188 -2.07 -21.01 7.50
N LEU A 189 -2.52 -21.96 6.67
CA LEU A 189 -3.51 -22.96 7.07
C LEU A 189 -3.03 -23.79 8.26
N ASN A 190 -1.76 -24.19 8.24
CA ASN A 190 -1.14 -24.94 9.33
C ASN A 190 -0.91 -24.11 10.62
N SER A 191 -1.05 -22.77 10.56
CA SER A 191 -0.97 -21.89 11.74
C SER A 191 -2.29 -21.74 12.49
N VAL A 192 -3.42 -22.07 11.86
CA VAL A 192 -4.77 -21.82 12.39
C VAL A 192 -4.99 -22.50 13.75
N GLU A 193 -4.67 -23.79 13.87
CA GLU A 193 -4.86 -24.53 15.13
C GLU A 193 -3.97 -23.98 16.25
N VAL A 194 -2.74 -23.58 15.92
CA VAL A 194 -1.79 -22.98 16.86
C VAL A 194 -2.35 -21.65 17.38
N PHE A 195 -2.80 -20.78 16.48
CA PHE A 195 -3.35 -19.48 16.87
C PHE A 195 -4.65 -19.61 17.67
N ILE A 196 -5.53 -20.57 17.34
CA ILE A 196 -6.72 -20.89 18.15
C ILE A 196 -6.33 -21.29 19.57
N LYS A 197 -5.35 -22.19 19.71
CA LYS A 197 -4.89 -22.69 21.01
C LYS A 197 -4.36 -21.57 21.91
N HIS A 198 -3.82 -20.51 21.32
CA HIS A 198 -3.25 -19.37 22.03
C HIS A 198 -4.20 -18.17 22.19
N ASP A 199 -5.48 -18.31 21.82
CA ASP A 199 -6.48 -17.21 21.82
C ASP A 199 -6.02 -16.01 20.98
N ILE A 200 -5.39 -16.30 19.85
CA ILE A 200 -4.96 -15.31 18.85
C ILE A 200 -6.01 -15.27 17.75
N ARG A 201 -6.34 -14.05 17.32
CA ARG A 201 -7.38 -13.77 16.34
C ARG A 201 -6.78 -13.20 15.07
N TRP A 202 -7.52 -13.30 13.98
CA TRP A 202 -7.18 -12.72 12.70
C TRP A 202 -8.47 -12.36 11.94
N PRO A 203 -8.39 -11.52 10.89
CA PRO A 203 -9.56 -11.16 10.08
C PRO A 203 -10.10 -12.37 9.29
N ASP A 204 -11.40 -12.36 8.99
CA ASP A 204 -12.07 -13.46 8.27
C ASP A 204 -11.57 -13.66 6.83
N ALA A 205 -11.07 -12.61 6.19
CA ALA A 205 -10.40 -12.68 4.90
C ALA A 205 -9.08 -11.90 4.90
N TYR A 206 -8.16 -12.36 4.07
CA TYR A 206 -6.91 -11.68 3.77
C TYR A 206 -6.79 -11.47 2.25
N ILE A 207 -6.28 -10.31 1.86
CA ILE A 207 -5.96 -9.93 0.48
C ILE A 207 -4.59 -9.28 0.48
N GLY A 208 -3.69 -9.69 -0.43
CA GLY A 208 -2.42 -8.99 -0.60
C GLY A 208 -1.29 -9.79 -1.25
N LEU A 209 -1.42 -11.11 -1.41
CA LEU A 209 -0.47 -11.91 -2.21
C LEU A 209 -0.65 -11.61 -3.69
N THR A 210 -1.88 -11.62 -4.21
CA THR A 210 -2.13 -11.53 -5.67
C THR A 210 -2.31 -10.11 -6.20
N THR A 211 -2.33 -9.13 -5.30
CA THR A 211 -2.64 -7.73 -5.58
C THR A 211 -1.53 -6.76 -5.18
N MET A 212 -0.34 -7.28 -4.88
CA MET A 212 0.84 -6.48 -4.53
C MET A 212 1.63 -6.03 -5.77
N GLY A 213 2.29 -4.89 -5.62
CA GLY A 213 3.25 -4.33 -6.55
C GLY A 213 2.63 -4.05 -7.91
N LYS A 214 3.32 -4.45 -8.99
CA LYS A 214 2.82 -4.31 -10.37
C LYS A 214 1.47 -4.99 -10.61
N ASN A 215 1.08 -5.94 -9.75
CA ASN A 215 -0.20 -6.63 -9.87
C ASN A 215 -1.36 -5.87 -9.25
N MET A 216 -1.11 -4.81 -8.47
CA MET A 216 -2.16 -3.99 -7.91
C MET A 216 -2.92 -3.25 -9.03
N SER A 217 -4.24 -3.36 -9.04
CA SER A 217 -5.10 -2.51 -9.84
C SER A 217 -6.43 -2.32 -9.14
N VAL A 218 -7.11 -1.21 -9.42
CA VAL A 218 -8.44 -0.94 -8.85
C VAL A 218 -9.40 -2.08 -9.15
N SER A 219 -9.40 -2.61 -10.38
CA SER A 219 -10.24 -3.73 -10.79
C SER A 219 -9.94 -5.02 -10.01
N ARG A 220 -8.66 -5.37 -9.81
CA ARG A 220 -8.27 -6.58 -9.06
C ARG A 220 -8.60 -6.46 -7.58
N LEU A 221 -8.35 -5.30 -6.97
CA LEU A 221 -8.73 -5.04 -5.57
C LEU A 221 -10.24 -5.16 -5.37
N LYS A 222 -11.04 -4.54 -6.25
CA LYS A 222 -12.51 -4.65 -6.23
C LYS A 222 -12.97 -6.09 -6.34
N ASN A 223 -12.38 -6.87 -7.25
CA ASN A 223 -12.71 -8.27 -7.46
C ASN A 223 -12.35 -9.14 -6.24
N ALA A 224 -11.15 -8.97 -5.67
CA ALA A 224 -10.70 -9.72 -4.49
C ALA A 224 -11.58 -9.42 -3.26
N LEU A 225 -11.89 -8.14 -3.04
CA LEU A 225 -12.80 -7.72 -1.97
C LEU A 225 -14.21 -8.31 -2.16
N GLN A 226 -14.76 -8.20 -3.37
CA GLN A 226 -16.09 -8.74 -3.68
C GLN A 226 -16.15 -10.26 -3.53
N CYS A 227 -15.16 -10.98 -4.05
CA CYS A 227 -15.06 -12.43 -3.93
C CYS A 227 -15.03 -12.88 -2.47
N SER A 228 -14.24 -12.19 -1.64
CA SER A 228 -14.13 -12.49 -0.20
C SER A 228 -15.45 -12.25 0.53
N MET A 229 -16.09 -11.09 0.31
CA MET A 229 -17.39 -10.77 0.90
C MET A 229 -18.46 -11.80 0.49
N ASP A 230 -18.58 -12.10 -0.80
CA ASP A 230 -19.59 -13.04 -1.30
C ASP A 230 -19.37 -14.45 -0.76
N THR A 231 -18.12 -14.88 -0.64
CA THR A 231 -17.78 -16.21 -0.14
C THR A 231 -18.13 -16.35 1.34
N ILE A 232 -17.75 -15.38 2.17
CA ILE A 232 -18.00 -15.42 3.61
C ILE A 232 -19.49 -15.31 3.92
N LEU A 233 -20.18 -14.32 3.33
CA LEU A 233 -21.61 -14.11 3.56
C LEU A 233 -22.44 -15.33 3.09
N ARG A 234 -22.06 -16.00 2.00
CA ARG A 234 -22.73 -17.24 1.57
C ARG A 234 -22.50 -18.41 2.54
N ARG A 235 -21.34 -18.50 3.19
CA ARG A 235 -21.05 -19.54 4.19
C ARG A 235 -21.92 -19.36 5.43
N GLU A 236 -22.09 -18.13 5.90
CA GLU A 236 -22.97 -17.82 7.04
C GLU A 236 -24.42 -18.23 6.75
N ILE A 237 -24.97 -17.86 5.58
CA ILE A 237 -26.34 -18.24 5.17
C ILE A 237 -26.52 -19.77 5.16
N ARG A 238 -25.53 -20.53 4.71
CA ARG A 238 -25.61 -22.00 4.69
C ARG A 238 -25.52 -22.61 6.08
N ALA A 239 -24.69 -22.05 6.97
CA ALA A 239 -24.57 -22.49 8.35
C ALA A 239 -25.89 -22.27 9.12
N ASP A 240 -26.56 -21.15 8.87
CA ASP A 240 -27.89 -20.85 9.45
C ASP A 240 -28.95 -21.83 8.95
N ALA A 241 -28.89 -22.25 7.69
CA ALA A 241 -29.85 -23.19 7.11
C ALA A 241 -29.72 -24.63 7.64
N THR A 242 -28.57 -25.01 8.21
CA THR A 242 -28.31 -26.36 8.73
C THR A 242 -28.37 -26.47 10.26
N ALA A 243 -28.46 -25.34 10.98
CA ALA A 243 -28.59 -25.34 12.43
C ALA A 243 -30.02 -25.74 12.87
N PRO A 244 -30.19 -26.63 13.88
CA PRO A 244 -31.50 -26.91 14.45
C PRO A 244 -32.09 -25.61 15.01
N SER A 245 -33.33 -25.29 14.63
CA SER A 245 -34.04 -24.09 15.08
C SER A 245 -34.33 -24.15 16.59
N LEU A 246 -33.36 -23.76 17.40
CA LEU A 246 -33.61 -23.42 18.80
C LEU A 246 -34.38 -22.09 18.82
N ILE A 247 -35.64 -22.20 19.23
CA ILE A 247 -36.61 -21.12 19.35
C ILE A 247 -35.99 -19.94 20.13
N GLY A 248 -35.98 -18.74 19.54
CA GLY A 248 -36.20 -17.51 20.31
C GLY A 248 -35.24 -16.33 20.17
N THR A 249 -34.11 -16.41 19.46
CA THR A 249 -33.27 -15.23 19.21
C THR A 249 -32.80 -15.19 17.76
N PRO A 250 -33.18 -14.18 16.95
CA PRO A 250 -32.53 -13.96 15.67
C PRO A 250 -31.05 -13.68 15.94
N LEU A 251 -30.17 -14.58 15.50
CA LEU A 251 -28.73 -14.35 15.50
C LEU A 251 -28.50 -13.08 14.69
N GLN A 252 -27.95 -12.03 15.33
CA GLN A 252 -27.60 -10.82 14.60
C GLN A 252 -26.58 -11.18 13.52
N PRO A 253 -26.73 -10.70 12.28
CA PRO A 253 -25.77 -10.96 11.23
C PRO A 253 -24.39 -10.49 11.68
N ARG A 254 -23.42 -11.41 11.68
CA ARG A 254 -22.05 -11.18 12.13
C ARG A 254 -21.39 -10.13 11.22
N CYS A 255 -20.55 -9.28 11.80
CA CYS A 255 -19.67 -8.40 11.04
C CYS A 255 -18.52 -9.21 10.43
N VAL A 256 -18.38 -9.17 9.11
CA VAL A 256 -17.23 -9.74 8.39
C VAL A 256 -16.02 -8.84 8.59
N THR A 257 -14.87 -9.41 8.92
CA THR A 257 -13.62 -8.67 9.07
C THR A 257 -12.65 -9.05 7.97
N MET A 258 -11.92 -8.08 7.42
CA MET A 258 -11.00 -8.32 6.31
C MET A 258 -9.71 -7.51 6.51
N GLU A 259 -8.58 -8.06 6.06
CA GLU A 259 -7.33 -7.32 5.91
C GLU A 259 -6.95 -7.23 4.42
N LEU A 260 -6.56 -6.03 4.00
CA LEU A 260 -5.85 -5.75 2.76
C LEU A 260 -4.42 -5.30 3.12
N MET A 261 -3.45 -6.16 2.85
CA MET A 261 -2.03 -5.86 2.99
C MET A 261 -1.54 -5.10 1.77
N VAL A 262 -0.78 -4.02 2.01
CA VAL A 262 -0.25 -3.13 0.96
C VAL A 262 1.15 -2.61 1.30
N HIS A 263 1.87 -2.19 0.27
CA HIS A 263 3.19 -1.58 0.31
C HIS A 263 3.21 -0.21 -0.40
N PRO A 264 2.38 0.76 0.01
CA PRO A 264 2.38 2.07 -0.61
C PRO A 264 3.59 2.89 -0.18
N GLY A 265 4.07 3.74 -1.08
CA GLY A 265 4.92 4.85 -0.72
C GLY A 265 5.93 5.20 -1.79
N TYR A 266 6.87 6.07 -1.43
CA TYR A 266 7.89 6.50 -2.37
C TYR A 266 9.04 5.47 -2.41
N PRO A 267 9.59 5.17 -3.60
CA PRO A 267 10.75 4.29 -3.71
C PRO A 267 11.92 4.83 -2.90
N SER A 268 12.64 3.93 -2.25
CA SER A 268 13.85 4.26 -1.48
C SER A 268 14.96 4.70 -2.43
N LEU A 269 15.84 5.59 -1.96
CA LEU A 269 17.07 5.90 -2.68
C LEU A 269 18.13 4.82 -2.36
N PRO A 270 19.09 4.56 -3.27
CA PRO A 270 20.24 3.73 -2.95
C PRO A 270 20.90 4.20 -1.66
N GLU A 271 21.33 3.25 -0.82
CA GLU A 271 22.00 3.48 0.48
C GLU A 271 21.13 4.11 1.59
N GLU A 272 19.86 4.43 1.33
CA GLU A 272 18.96 5.00 2.34
C GLU A 272 17.96 3.98 2.87
N GLY A 273 18.20 3.49 4.09
CA GLY A 273 17.24 2.69 4.85
C GLY A 273 17.58 1.21 4.97
N GLY A 274 16.54 0.39 5.08
CA GLY A 274 16.66 -1.03 5.32
C GLY A 274 16.80 -1.38 6.80
N CYS A 275 17.10 -2.64 7.06
CA CYS A 275 17.28 -3.20 8.40
C CYS A 275 18.76 -3.30 8.81
N GLY A 276 19.66 -2.64 8.06
CA GLY A 276 21.11 -2.61 8.32
C GLY A 276 21.97 -2.93 7.09
N GLU A 277 21.40 -3.59 6.08
CA GLU A 277 22.09 -3.98 4.83
C GLU A 277 21.84 -3.00 3.67
N GLY A 278 21.09 -1.94 3.92
CA GLY A 278 20.57 -1.04 2.90
C GLY A 278 19.22 -1.50 2.31
N PRO A 279 18.70 -0.75 1.33
CA PRO A 279 17.39 -1.01 0.75
C PRO A 279 17.35 -2.20 -0.24
N ASP A 280 16.35 -3.06 -0.14
CA ASP A 280 16.11 -4.18 -1.06
C ASP A 280 15.54 -3.75 -2.43
N ASP A 281 15.49 -4.64 -3.42
CA ASP A 281 15.00 -4.33 -4.78
C ASP A 281 13.55 -3.85 -4.81
N PHE A 282 12.68 -4.46 -4.00
CA PHE A 282 11.27 -4.06 -3.91
C PHE A 282 11.12 -2.70 -3.23
N SER A 283 11.99 -2.38 -2.28
CA SER A 283 12.01 -1.10 -1.60
C SER A 283 12.34 0.08 -2.51
N GLN A 284 13.15 -0.16 -3.54
CA GLN A 284 13.55 0.80 -4.56
C GLN A 284 12.62 0.75 -5.78
N SER A 285 11.67 -0.19 -5.79
CA SER A 285 10.80 -0.42 -6.94
C SER A 285 9.78 0.72 -7.12
N PRO A 286 9.52 1.16 -8.36
CA PRO A 286 8.41 2.06 -8.67
C PRO A 286 7.05 1.44 -8.34
N GLU A 287 6.99 0.13 -8.10
CA GLU A 287 5.78 -0.58 -7.70
C GLU A 287 5.16 -0.03 -6.40
N ARG A 288 5.96 0.45 -5.44
CA ARG A 288 5.42 1.08 -4.22
C ARG A 288 4.68 2.39 -4.51
N LEU A 289 5.17 3.15 -5.49
CA LEU A 289 4.49 4.37 -5.96
C LEU A 289 3.22 4.03 -6.74
N HIS A 290 3.27 2.96 -7.54
CA HIS A 290 2.10 2.43 -8.22
C HIS A 290 0.98 2.00 -7.25
N GLU A 291 1.35 1.30 -6.16
CA GLU A 291 0.40 0.97 -5.09
C GLU A 291 -0.17 2.24 -4.42
N PHE A 292 0.70 3.22 -4.11
CA PHE A 292 0.27 4.52 -3.57
C PHE A 292 -0.80 5.17 -4.47
N HIS A 293 -0.56 5.26 -5.78
CA HIS A 293 -1.54 5.85 -6.70
C HIS A 293 -2.83 5.04 -6.81
N THR A 294 -2.72 3.71 -6.86
CA THR A 294 -3.89 2.82 -6.97
C THR A 294 -4.80 2.93 -5.74
N LEU A 295 -4.22 2.95 -4.54
CA LEU A 295 -4.96 3.05 -3.28
C LEU A 295 -5.61 4.43 -3.10
N ASN A 296 -5.00 5.49 -3.62
CA ASN A 296 -5.54 6.85 -3.61
C ASN A 296 -6.53 7.14 -4.76
N SER A 297 -6.84 6.15 -5.60
CA SER A 297 -7.77 6.36 -6.71
C SER A 297 -9.19 6.66 -6.20
N SER A 298 -9.84 7.66 -6.78
CA SER A 298 -11.23 8.00 -6.48
C SER A 298 -12.17 6.80 -6.70
N GLU A 299 -11.93 6.01 -7.74
CA GLU A 299 -12.73 4.82 -8.07
C GLU A 299 -12.70 3.77 -6.93
N LEU A 300 -11.54 3.50 -6.33
CA LEU A 300 -11.44 2.54 -5.23
C LEU A 300 -12.11 3.06 -3.95
N LEU A 301 -11.89 4.34 -3.62
CA LEU A 301 -12.51 4.98 -2.45
C LEU A 301 -14.03 5.07 -2.59
N GLU A 302 -14.54 5.36 -3.79
CA GLU A 302 -15.97 5.30 -4.12
C GLU A 302 -16.53 3.89 -4.03
N PHE A 303 -15.76 2.87 -4.44
CA PHE A 303 -16.15 1.48 -4.27
C PHE A 303 -16.33 1.12 -2.79
N TYR A 304 -15.40 1.53 -1.91
CA TYR A 304 -15.53 1.31 -0.46
C TYR A 304 -16.83 1.93 0.08
N LYS A 305 -17.13 3.18 -0.31
CA LYS A 305 -18.39 3.86 0.06
C LYS A 305 -19.62 3.13 -0.48
N LYS A 306 -19.61 2.76 -1.76
CA LYS A 306 -20.73 2.08 -2.43
C LYS A 306 -21.03 0.71 -1.83
N LYS A 307 -19.99 -0.01 -1.41
CA LYS A 307 -20.11 -1.31 -0.73
C LYS A 307 -20.33 -1.17 0.78
N ASN A 308 -20.41 0.06 1.29
CA ASN A 308 -20.56 0.37 2.71
C ASN A 308 -19.47 -0.31 3.56
N LEU A 309 -18.22 -0.35 3.08
CA LEU A 309 -17.10 -0.93 3.84
C LEU A 309 -16.69 0.06 4.94
N GLN A 310 -16.61 -0.43 6.18
CA GLN A 310 -16.05 0.35 7.28
C GLN A 310 -14.53 0.16 7.29
N ILE A 311 -13.81 1.17 6.82
CA ILE A 311 -12.36 1.24 6.98
C ILE A 311 -12.03 1.46 8.47
N CYS A 312 -11.20 0.60 9.05
CA CYS A 312 -10.86 0.61 10.47
C CYS A 312 -9.47 0.02 10.73
N ALA A 313 -8.97 0.04 11.97
CA ALA A 313 -7.72 -0.60 12.35
C ALA A 313 -7.93 -1.87 13.17
N PHE A 314 -6.88 -2.65 13.38
CA PHE A 314 -6.94 -3.86 14.23
C PHE A 314 -7.46 -3.58 15.63
N LYS A 315 -7.12 -2.42 16.21
CA LYS A 315 -7.60 -2.01 17.54
C LYS A 315 -9.12 -1.82 17.61
N ASP A 316 -9.76 -1.55 16.48
CA ASP A 316 -11.19 -1.28 16.34
C ASP A 316 -12.01 -2.53 15.95
N LEU A 317 -11.33 -3.63 15.57
CA LEU A 317 -12.00 -4.86 15.20
C LEU A 317 -12.83 -5.41 16.36
N TYR A 318 -14.04 -5.83 16.05
CA TYR A 318 -14.97 -6.37 17.03
C TYR A 318 -14.36 -7.57 17.76
N LYS A 319 -14.45 -7.58 19.10
CA LYS A 319 -13.90 -8.62 19.98
C LYS A 319 -15.03 -9.49 20.56
N PRO A 320 -15.64 -10.42 19.80
CA PRO A 320 -16.61 -11.33 20.42
C PRO A 320 -15.88 -12.27 21.41
N PRO A 321 -16.51 -12.67 22.52
CA PRO A 321 -15.97 -13.73 23.37
C PRO A 321 -15.86 -15.05 22.59
N PHE A 322 -14.78 -15.81 22.84
CA PHE A 322 -14.42 -17.03 22.09
C PHE A 322 -15.51 -18.12 22.12
N SER A 323 -16.41 -18.07 23.12
CA SER A 323 -17.57 -18.97 23.26
C SER A 323 -18.56 -18.92 22.09
N LEU A 324 -18.45 -17.93 21.20
CA LEU A 324 -19.24 -17.80 19.97
C LEU A 324 -18.54 -18.33 18.71
N LEU A 325 -17.25 -18.66 18.76
CA LEU A 325 -16.51 -19.31 17.67
C LEU A 325 -16.76 -20.84 17.70
N LYS A 326 -18.02 -21.26 17.62
CA LYS A 326 -18.33 -22.66 17.29
C LYS A 326 -18.11 -22.86 15.80
N SER A 327 -16.94 -23.41 15.47
CA SER A 327 -16.63 -24.15 14.23
C SER A 327 -17.04 -23.48 12.92
N VAL A 328 -16.24 -22.55 12.42
CA VAL A 328 -15.98 -22.55 10.97
C VAL A 328 -14.81 -23.51 10.76
N SER A 329 -15.11 -24.80 10.75
CA SER A 329 -14.18 -25.80 10.24
C SER A 329 -13.97 -25.46 8.77
N LEU A 330 -12.83 -24.88 8.41
CA LEU A 330 -12.35 -24.93 7.03
C LEU A 330 -12.03 -26.40 6.76
N ASN A 331 -13.03 -27.18 6.36
CA ASN A 331 -12.82 -28.56 5.96
C ASN A 331 -11.81 -28.54 4.80
N SER A 332 -10.86 -29.48 4.83
CA SER A 332 -9.89 -29.67 3.74
C SER A 332 -10.56 -29.82 2.36
N ARG A 333 -11.82 -30.25 2.31
CA ARG A 333 -12.66 -30.31 1.09
C ARG A 333 -13.06 -28.95 0.50
N ASP A 334 -13.08 -27.89 1.28
CA ASP A 334 -13.39 -26.53 0.79
C ASP A 334 -12.16 -25.83 0.20
N ILE A 335 -10.97 -26.40 0.40
CA ILE A 335 -9.68 -25.91 -0.10
C ILE A 335 -9.11 -26.87 -1.17
N SER A 336 -9.39 -28.17 -1.08
CA SER A 336 -9.07 -29.13 -2.13
C SER A 336 -10.21 -29.20 -3.16
N GLY A 337 -10.00 -28.59 -4.33
CA GLY A 337 -10.85 -28.76 -5.51
C GLY A 337 -10.84 -30.19 -6.07
N SER A 338 -11.38 -31.15 -5.32
CA SER A 338 -11.46 -32.56 -5.72
C SER A 338 -12.81 -33.17 -5.37
N THR A 339 -13.89 -32.55 -5.87
CA THR A 339 -15.10 -33.28 -6.26
C THR A 339 -15.81 -32.48 -7.32
N VAL A 340 -15.65 -32.92 -8.57
CA VAL A 340 -16.48 -32.67 -9.74
C VAL A 340 -16.87 -31.19 -9.94
N LEU A 341 -16.10 -30.54 -10.80
CA LEU A 341 -16.61 -29.59 -11.77
C LEU A 341 -17.89 -30.15 -12.41
N GLU A 342 -19.06 -29.84 -11.86
CA GLU A 342 -20.17 -29.53 -12.75
C GLU A 342 -19.80 -28.22 -13.41
N ALA A 343 -19.45 -28.33 -14.69
CA ALA A 343 -19.11 -27.25 -15.57
C ALA A 343 -20.21 -26.18 -15.54
N TYR A 344 -20.00 -25.14 -14.76
CA TYR A 344 -20.62 -23.85 -15.05
C TYR A 344 -19.89 -23.26 -16.26
N PRO A 345 -20.62 -22.71 -17.23
CA PRO A 345 -20.05 -22.36 -18.52
C PRO A 345 -18.93 -21.33 -18.37
N PRO A 346 -17.91 -21.37 -19.24
CA PRO A 346 -16.88 -20.35 -19.25
C PRO A 346 -17.55 -19.00 -19.45
N ILE A 347 -17.38 -18.10 -18.47
CA ILE A 347 -17.67 -16.68 -18.70
C ILE A 347 -16.60 -16.23 -19.67
N SER A 348 -17.00 -16.01 -20.93
CA SER A 348 -16.14 -15.43 -21.95
C SER A 348 -15.76 -14.02 -21.51
N CYS A 349 -14.55 -13.86 -21.00
CA CYS A 349 -13.90 -12.57 -20.94
C CYS A 349 -13.58 -12.17 -22.38
N GLU A 350 -14.49 -11.47 -23.06
CA GLU A 350 -14.08 -10.72 -24.23
C GLU A 350 -13.01 -9.70 -23.79
N PRO A 351 -11.89 -9.59 -24.51
CA PRO A 351 -10.92 -8.54 -24.24
C PRO A 351 -11.62 -7.19 -24.46
N PRO A 352 -11.40 -6.19 -23.59
CA PRO A 352 -11.88 -4.84 -23.87
C PRO A 352 -11.32 -4.39 -25.23
N ASN A 353 -12.22 -3.80 -26.02
CA ASN A 353 -11.92 -3.25 -27.33
C ASN A 353 -10.70 -2.31 -27.22
N LEU A 354 -9.69 -2.50 -28.07
CA LEU A 354 -8.41 -1.76 -28.07
C LEU A 354 -8.55 -0.25 -28.39
N THR A 355 -9.76 0.28 -28.32
CA THR A 355 -10.11 1.67 -28.62
C THR A 355 -10.39 2.52 -27.37
N GLU A 356 -10.40 1.96 -26.16
CA GLU A 356 -10.66 2.71 -24.91
C GLU A 356 -9.41 3.02 -24.05
N ILE A 357 -8.20 2.68 -24.52
CA ILE A 357 -6.92 3.08 -23.88
C ILE A 357 -6.38 4.37 -24.52
N ALA A 358 -7.25 5.36 -24.70
CA ALA A 358 -6.87 6.66 -25.28
C ALA A 358 -7.51 7.83 -24.56
N GLN A 359 -7.41 7.85 -23.23
CA GLN A 359 -7.58 9.07 -22.44
C GLN A 359 -6.52 9.12 -21.34
N CYS A 360 -5.26 9.26 -21.78
CA CYS A 360 -4.22 9.85 -20.94
C CYS A 360 -4.55 11.36 -20.82
N CYS A 361 -4.66 11.88 -19.61
CA CYS A 361 -4.84 13.32 -19.39
C CYS A 361 -3.64 14.10 -19.93
N GLY A 362 -3.84 14.77 -21.06
CA GLY A 362 -2.90 15.68 -21.71
C GLY A 362 -3.55 16.31 -22.94
N ALA A 363 -3.37 17.62 -23.13
CA ALA A 363 -3.84 18.34 -24.30
C ALA A 363 -2.72 18.39 -25.36
N SER A 364 -3.05 18.17 -26.63
CA SER A 364 -2.08 18.25 -27.73
C SER A 364 -2.47 19.32 -28.76
N ILE A 365 -1.47 19.98 -29.33
CA ILE A 365 -1.64 20.96 -30.40
C ILE A 365 -0.64 20.63 -31.51
N GLY A 366 -1.12 20.06 -32.61
CA GLY A 366 -0.26 19.53 -33.68
C GLY A 366 0.51 18.29 -33.23
N GLU A 367 1.81 18.24 -33.52
CA GLU A 367 2.70 17.16 -33.03
C GLU A 367 3.19 17.39 -31.60
N GLU A 368 2.89 18.55 -31.00
CA GLU A 368 3.36 18.94 -29.68
C GLU A 368 2.30 18.56 -28.63
N ARG A 369 2.73 17.92 -27.53
CA ARG A 369 1.86 17.47 -26.42
C ARG A 369 2.14 18.29 -25.17
N PHE A 370 1.11 18.56 -24.37
CA PHE A 370 1.17 19.33 -23.12
C PHE A 370 0.36 18.60 -22.04
N THR A 371 0.71 18.81 -20.77
CA THR A 371 -0.06 18.27 -19.64
C THR A 371 -0.91 19.39 -19.05
N ASP A 372 -2.20 19.12 -18.84
CA ASP A 372 -3.05 19.94 -17.99
C ASP A 372 -3.08 19.27 -16.62
N LEU A 373 -2.58 19.96 -15.62
CA LEU A 373 -2.71 19.54 -14.24
C LEU A 373 -3.63 20.56 -13.59
N ASP A 374 -4.85 20.13 -13.28
CA ASP A 374 -5.87 20.94 -12.61
C ASP A 374 -5.38 21.26 -11.19
N PHE A 375 -4.56 22.30 -11.09
CA PHE A 375 -4.06 22.86 -9.85
C PHE A 375 -5.00 23.98 -9.42
N ALA A 376 -5.43 23.95 -8.16
CA ALA A 376 -6.40 24.87 -7.60
C ALA A 376 -6.22 26.33 -8.09
N ASN A 377 -7.09 26.71 -9.04
CA ASN A 377 -7.32 28.06 -9.58
C ASN A 377 -6.24 28.73 -10.46
N ASN A 378 -5.13 28.10 -10.85
CA ASN A 378 -4.18 28.70 -11.83
C ASN A 378 -3.67 27.67 -12.85
N PRO A 379 -3.76 27.93 -14.17
CA PRO A 379 -3.22 27.02 -15.19
C PRO A 379 -1.69 27.13 -15.27
N VAL A 380 -1.00 25.98 -15.19
CA VAL A 380 0.47 25.88 -15.36
C VAL A 380 0.76 25.08 -16.62
N ILE A 381 1.63 25.57 -17.50
CA ILE A 381 1.99 24.90 -18.76
C ILE A 381 3.46 24.48 -18.71
N PHE A 382 3.70 23.18 -18.87
CA PHE A 382 5.04 22.62 -19.00
C PHE A 382 5.39 22.42 -20.47
N ALA A 383 6.60 22.80 -20.87
CA ALA A 383 7.07 22.62 -22.24
C ALA A 383 8.53 22.18 -22.29
N VAL A 384 8.84 21.29 -23.24
CA VAL A 384 10.21 20.78 -23.46
C VAL A 384 11.16 21.78 -24.09
N SER A 385 10.69 22.98 -24.45
CA SER A 385 11.54 24.11 -24.83
C SER A 385 10.77 25.43 -24.79
N ARG A 386 11.49 26.54 -24.65
CA ARG A 386 10.92 27.91 -24.76
C ARG A 386 10.21 28.14 -26.11
N LYS A 387 10.71 27.55 -27.20
CA LYS A 387 10.11 27.68 -28.53
C LYS A 387 8.78 26.91 -28.66
N ALA A 388 8.69 25.73 -28.05
CA ALA A 388 7.45 24.95 -27.98
C ALA A 388 6.39 25.64 -27.12
N LEU A 389 6.82 26.23 -26.00
CA LEU A 389 5.97 27.03 -25.12
C LEU A 389 5.34 28.23 -25.85
N ILE A 390 6.13 29.02 -26.58
CA ILE A 390 5.63 30.20 -27.31
C ILE A 390 4.57 29.79 -28.34
N ARG A 391 4.79 28.71 -29.10
CA ARG A 391 3.80 28.20 -30.07
C ARG A 391 2.50 27.71 -29.42
N ALA A 392 2.59 27.10 -28.24
CA ALA A 392 1.43 26.66 -27.48
C ALA A 392 0.54 27.84 -27.08
N LEU A 393 1.17 28.90 -26.59
CA LEU A 393 0.50 30.15 -26.19
C LEU A 393 -0.15 30.88 -27.37
N GLU A 394 0.53 30.92 -28.52
CA GLU A 394 -0.04 31.49 -29.75
C GLU A 394 -1.28 30.74 -30.25
N THR A 395 -1.35 29.42 -30.01
CA THR A 395 -2.45 28.57 -30.48
C THR A 395 -3.64 28.54 -29.51
N LEU A 396 -3.39 28.55 -28.20
CA LEU A 396 -4.42 28.69 -27.17
C LEU A 396 -5.25 29.97 -27.30
N ARG A 397 -4.70 30.99 -27.98
CA ARG A 397 -5.39 32.24 -28.37
C ARG A 397 -6.65 32.02 -29.23
N SER A 398 -6.77 30.86 -29.89
CA SER A 398 -7.96 30.49 -30.68
C SER A 398 -9.07 29.81 -29.87
N LEU A 399 -8.80 29.51 -28.60
CA LEU A 399 -9.71 28.89 -27.64
C LEU A 399 -10.04 29.90 -26.53
N SER A 400 -11.31 30.02 -26.16
CA SER A 400 -11.73 30.96 -25.10
C SER A 400 -11.35 30.40 -23.73
N VAL A 401 -10.41 31.06 -23.05
CA VAL A 401 -10.00 30.71 -21.68
C VAL A 401 -10.93 31.40 -20.67
N LEU A 402 -11.52 30.61 -19.77
CA LEU A 402 -12.41 31.08 -18.70
C LEU A 402 -11.61 31.70 -17.54
N ASP A 403 -12.07 32.87 -17.10
CA ASP A 403 -11.54 33.72 -16.03
C ASP A 403 -11.49 32.98 -14.68
N LYS A 404 -10.32 32.91 -14.03
CA LYS A 404 -10.19 32.46 -12.62
C LYS A 404 -9.13 33.27 -11.86
N ASN A 405 -9.50 33.68 -10.65
CA ASN A 405 -8.86 34.68 -9.79
C ASN A 405 -7.51 34.25 -9.17
N GLN A 406 -6.64 35.24 -8.92
CA GLN A 406 -5.27 35.11 -8.41
C GLN A 406 -5.12 35.03 -6.88
N ASP A 407 -4.03 34.41 -6.42
CA ASP A 407 -3.47 34.49 -5.06
C ASP A 407 -1.99 34.95 -5.13
N PRO A 408 -1.61 36.15 -4.64
CA PRO A 408 -0.31 36.79 -4.91
C PRO A 408 0.88 36.26 -4.09
N GLY A 409 0.72 35.23 -3.25
CA GLY A 409 1.79 34.73 -2.37
C GLY A 409 2.68 33.61 -2.92
N LEU A 410 2.41 33.10 -4.13
CA LEU A 410 3.00 31.84 -4.63
C LEU A 410 4.24 32.03 -5.53
N LEU A 411 4.49 33.24 -6.04
CA LEU A 411 5.49 33.47 -7.10
C LEU A 411 6.78 34.11 -6.56
N GLY A 412 7.94 33.62 -7.02
CA GLY A 412 9.23 34.27 -6.83
C GLY A 412 9.37 35.55 -7.67
N THR A 413 10.52 36.23 -7.55
CA THR A 413 10.77 37.46 -8.31
C THR A 413 10.93 37.15 -9.80
N ALA A 414 10.28 37.94 -10.67
CA ALA A 414 10.42 37.80 -12.12
C ALA A 414 11.89 37.98 -12.56
N ILE A 415 12.43 36.99 -13.25
CA ILE A 415 13.80 37.01 -13.79
C ILE A 415 13.86 37.61 -15.19
N SER A 416 12.75 37.54 -15.93
CA SER A 416 12.55 38.20 -17.22
C SER A 416 11.07 38.17 -17.57
N SER A 417 10.63 38.98 -18.53
CA SER A 417 9.25 38.98 -18.98
C SER A 417 9.19 38.78 -20.49
N VAL A 418 8.18 38.06 -20.95
CA VAL A 418 7.92 37.85 -22.37
C VAL A 418 6.57 38.45 -22.72
N SER A 419 6.53 39.26 -23.78
CA SER A 419 5.28 39.78 -24.30
C SER A 419 4.54 38.67 -25.02
N VAL A 420 3.46 38.19 -24.44
CA VAL A 420 2.57 37.20 -25.04
C VAL A 420 1.26 37.90 -25.34
N CYS A 421 0.93 38.00 -26.64
CA CYS A 421 -0.33 38.58 -27.09
C CYS A 421 -0.56 40.06 -26.71
N GLY A 422 0.49 40.82 -26.44
CA GLY A 422 0.42 42.24 -26.03
C GLY A 422 0.44 42.46 -24.52
N GLU A 423 0.37 41.38 -23.75
CA GLU A 423 0.47 41.38 -22.29
C GLU A 423 1.85 40.88 -21.84
N SER A 424 2.37 41.47 -20.77
CA SER A 424 3.66 41.07 -20.20
C SER A 424 3.49 39.87 -19.28
N VAL A 425 4.14 38.77 -19.61
CA VAL A 425 4.14 37.54 -18.79
C VAL A 425 5.50 37.39 -18.12
N ASP A 426 5.50 37.30 -16.80
CA ASP A 426 6.71 37.15 -16.01
C ASP A 426 7.17 35.69 -15.96
N LEU A 427 8.45 35.51 -16.29
CA LEU A 427 9.20 34.27 -16.09
C LEU A 427 9.83 34.32 -14.70
N VAL A 428 9.61 33.28 -13.90
CA VAL A 428 10.22 33.13 -12.56
C VAL A 428 11.15 31.92 -12.56
N ASP A 429 12.27 32.03 -11.85
CA ASP A 429 13.20 30.92 -11.61
C ASP A 429 12.76 30.01 -10.46
N LYS A 430 11.82 30.48 -9.65
CA LYS A 430 11.32 29.78 -8.47
C LYS A 430 9.88 30.18 -8.16
N PHE A 431 9.11 29.23 -7.66
CA PHE A 431 7.82 29.50 -7.04
C PHE A 431 7.56 28.54 -5.88
N THR A 432 6.70 28.93 -4.93
CA THR A 432 6.36 28.09 -3.77
C THR A 432 4.95 27.54 -3.97
N TYR A 433 4.74 26.24 -3.81
CA TYR A 433 3.42 25.59 -3.91
C TYR A 433 3.23 24.55 -2.81
N LEU A 434 2.09 24.60 -2.11
CA LEU A 434 1.79 23.78 -0.92
C LEU A 434 2.94 23.75 0.11
N GLY A 435 3.60 24.89 0.28
CA GLY A 435 4.73 25.05 1.23
C GLY A 435 6.05 24.45 0.76
N SER A 436 6.16 24.02 -0.50
CA SER A 436 7.40 23.51 -1.10
C SER A 436 7.89 24.44 -2.21
N ASP A 437 9.18 24.70 -2.22
CA ASP A 437 9.85 25.53 -3.20
C ASP A 437 10.19 24.74 -4.48
N ILE A 438 9.72 25.21 -5.63
CA ILE A 438 9.93 24.61 -6.94
C ILE A 438 10.84 25.53 -7.74
N HIS A 439 11.96 25.00 -8.24
CA HIS A 439 12.98 25.73 -8.99
C HIS A 439 12.93 25.40 -10.48
N VAL A 440 13.28 26.38 -11.32
CA VAL A 440 13.53 26.23 -12.76
C VAL A 440 15.03 26.39 -12.96
N SER A 441 15.80 25.34 -12.68
CA SER A 441 17.24 25.26 -13.00
C SER A 441 17.51 24.12 -13.99
N GLU A 442 18.69 24.12 -14.63
CA GLU A 442 19.12 23.02 -15.52
C GLU A 442 19.12 21.65 -14.80
N ASP A 443 19.27 21.62 -13.47
CA ASP A 443 19.18 20.42 -12.62
C ASP A 443 17.73 20.00 -12.27
N SER A 444 16.75 20.88 -12.49
CA SER A 444 15.31 20.59 -12.32
C SER A 444 14.71 19.83 -13.50
N SER A 445 15.53 19.61 -14.54
CA SER A 445 15.16 18.89 -15.75
C SER A 445 14.75 17.45 -15.46
N TYR A 446 15.27 16.80 -14.41
CA TYR A 446 14.92 15.41 -14.10
C TYR A 446 13.46 15.23 -13.62
N GLU A 447 12.99 16.02 -12.65
CA GLU A 447 11.62 15.92 -12.14
C GLU A 447 10.59 16.38 -13.18
N ILE A 448 10.91 17.43 -13.94
CA ILE A 448 10.07 17.92 -15.04
C ILE A 448 10.03 16.89 -16.18
N CYS A 449 11.16 16.32 -16.59
CA CYS A 449 11.22 15.22 -17.57
C CYS A 449 10.43 14.01 -17.06
N ARG A 450 10.54 13.66 -15.78
CA ARG A 450 9.84 12.51 -15.18
C ARG A 450 8.31 12.70 -15.18
N TRP A 451 7.81 13.91 -14.90
CA TRP A 451 6.37 14.21 -14.99
C TRP A 451 5.87 14.21 -16.43
N ILE A 452 6.68 14.74 -17.34
CA ILE A 452 6.42 14.72 -18.78
C ILE A 452 6.42 13.27 -19.30
N GLU A 453 7.39 12.45 -18.92
CA GLU A 453 7.49 11.01 -19.26
C GLU A 453 6.31 10.21 -18.71
N GLY A 454 5.89 10.48 -17.47
CA GLY A 454 4.72 9.88 -16.85
C GLY A 454 3.41 10.22 -17.58
N ALA A 455 3.32 11.40 -18.19
CA ALA A 455 2.16 11.81 -18.98
C ALA A 455 2.23 11.40 -20.46
N TRP A 456 3.43 11.25 -21.04
CA TRP A 456 3.64 11.01 -22.48
C TRP A 456 3.96 9.56 -22.85
N GLY A 457 4.34 8.72 -21.88
CA GLY A 457 4.53 7.29 -22.07
C GLY A 457 5.76 6.90 -22.92
N SER A 458 6.77 7.77 -23.09
CA SER A 458 8.02 7.42 -23.80
C SER A 458 9.27 8.08 -23.20
N HIS A 459 10.41 7.36 -23.28
CA HIS A 459 11.73 7.72 -22.73
C HIS A 459 12.55 8.74 -23.58
N GLU A 460 11.96 9.41 -24.57
CA GLU A 460 12.70 10.28 -25.51
C GLU A 460 13.01 11.70 -24.98
N VAL A 461 12.61 12.01 -23.74
CA VAL A 461 12.73 13.35 -23.15
C VAL A 461 14.00 13.50 -22.29
N ALA A 462 14.57 12.38 -21.84
CA ALA A 462 15.80 12.36 -21.05
C ALA A 462 16.96 13.09 -21.76
N GLY A 463 17.38 14.22 -21.20
CA GLY A 463 18.52 15.01 -21.68
C GLY A 463 18.18 16.26 -22.51
N LYS A 464 16.90 16.57 -22.76
CA LYS A 464 16.50 17.84 -23.37
C LYS A 464 16.15 18.85 -22.27
N GLY A 465 16.80 20.02 -22.27
CA GLY A 465 16.53 21.07 -21.28
C GLY A 465 15.06 21.50 -21.30
N CYS A 466 14.33 21.17 -20.23
CA CYS A 466 12.90 21.46 -20.10
C CYS A 466 12.66 22.83 -19.46
N VAL A 467 11.55 23.49 -19.83
CA VAL A 467 11.19 24.82 -19.33
C VAL A 467 9.78 24.79 -18.77
N ALA A 468 9.61 25.15 -17.50
CA ALA A 468 8.30 25.32 -16.88
C ALA A 468 7.86 26.78 -16.93
N LEU A 469 6.58 27.02 -17.19
CA LEU A 469 5.98 28.34 -17.12
C LEU A 469 4.70 28.29 -16.28
N MET A 470 4.63 29.11 -15.26
CA MET A 470 3.39 29.40 -14.57
C MET A 470 2.81 30.71 -15.13
N LEU A 471 1.60 30.65 -15.66
CA LEU A 471 0.89 31.82 -16.16
C LEU A 471 -0.03 32.36 -15.07
N SER A 472 0.32 33.50 -14.48
CA SER A 472 -0.63 34.30 -13.72
C SER A 472 -1.24 35.34 -14.67
N LEU A 473 -2.40 35.04 -15.24
CA LEU A 473 -3.13 36.03 -16.05
C LEU A 473 -3.82 37.01 -15.10
N GLN A 474 -3.34 38.26 -15.09
CA GLN A 474 -4.01 39.34 -14.38
C GLN A 474 -4.97 40.01 -15.35
N LYS A 475 -6.27 39.77 -15.22
CA LYS A 475 -7.25 40.51 -16.00
C LYS A 475 -7.52 41.82 -15.28
N ASP A 476 -7.14 42.91 -15.93
CA ASP A 476 -7.52 44.25 -15.47
C ASP A 476 -9.05 44.33 -15.41
N LYS A 477 -9.59 44.82 -14.30
CA LYS A 477 -11.03 45.00 -14.11
C LYS A 477 -11.54 46.14 -14.99
N GLY A 478 -11.76 45.86 -16.28
CA GLY A 478 -12.60 46.66 -17.17
C GLY A 478 -14.08 46.37 -16.95
N PRO A 479 -15.00 47.35 -17.12
CA PRO A 479 -16.31 47.31 -16.51
C PRO A 479 -17.22 46.23 -17.12
N SER A 480 -17.92 45.58 -16.22
CA SER A 480 -18.96 44.56 -16.43
C SER A 480 -20.04 45.00 -17.43
N CYS A 481 -20.39 44.09 -18.35
CA CYS A 481 -21.69 43.99 -19.00
C CYS A 481 -22.19 42.55 -18.90
#